data_AF-A0A4S2CTU7-F1
#
_entry.id   AF-A0A4S2CTU7-F1
#
_cell.length_a   1.000
_cell.length_b   1.000
_cell.length_c   1.000
_cell.angle_alpha   90.00
_cell.angle_beta   90.00
_cell.angle_gamma   90.00
#
_symmetry.space_group_name_H-M   'P 1'
#
loop_
_entity.id
_entity.type
_entity.pdbx_description
1 polymer ?
#
loop_
_entity_poly.entity_id
_entity_poly.type
_entity_poly.pdbx_seq_one_letter_code
_entity_poly.pdbx_strand_id
1 'polypeptide(L)'
;MTTEEKDRLFKSIQDIVNDNPVLVIGCGASMNYGIPGMWDLAVAIKADFTKTPPISEESKNCVNELVSKLDAKMGLEDAMLSIKCTGEVENRILKIVWNQIKPKDNEVFMDVIQSRSCLPLTDLLTHLIYNRADAGVNVVTTNYDCLIEYAASKTDAYVNCGCSQSHIGHFIGFDNKNHLAKLKVYEGCVNIYKIHGSLDWFVDNNGEMRSYPNLTYIPNEMKPCIITPGTNKYERALEDPHRTLISSVDGLFKEASGYMCIGYGFNDKHIQPNLLKMAIERKKKILIVTKDLTEKIKSEVIAKAKNYIIVYSDGANGTKFKSSSEANEIIDETTEYWKLESFISIIQ
;
A
#
# COMPACT_ATOMS: atom_id res chain seq x y z
N MET A 1 28.29 17.95 6.51
CA MET A 1 27.47 18.22 5.31
C MET A 1 27.97 19.51 4.68
N THR A 2 28.33 19.51 3.39
CA THR A 2 28.37 20.79 2.66
C THR A 2 26.94 21.11 2.22
N THR A 3 26.50 22.35 2.40
CA THR A 3 25.13 22.79 2.03
C THR A 3 24.79 22.43 0.58
N GLU A 4 25.77 22.50 -0.32
CA GLU A 4 25.64 22.21 -1.75
C GLU A 4 25.31 20.75 -2.10
N GLU A 5 25.79 19.77 -1.34
CA GLU A 5 25.44 18.35 -1.56
C GLU A 5 23.99 18.06 -1.19
N LYS A 6 23.53 18.62 -0.06
CA LYS A 6 22.14 18.47 0.38
C LYS A 6 21.17 19.17 -0.57
N ASP A 7 21.51 20.38 -1.03
CA ASP A 7 20.66 21.13 -1.97
C ASP A 7 20.51 20.39 -3.31
N ARG A 8 21.59 19.81 -3.85
CA ARG A 8 21.54 19.01 -5.10
C ARG A 8 20.69 17.75 -4.94
N LEU A 9 20.81 17.08 -3.80
CA LEU A 9 20.00 15.89 -3.50
C LEU A 9 18.51 16.27 -3.37
N PHE A 10 18.20 17.32 -2.62
CA PHE A 10 16.83 17.79 -2.43
C PHE A 10 16.20 18.21 -3.74
N LYS A 11 16.97 18.91 -4.59
CA LYS A 11 16.55 19.23 -5.95
C LYS A 11 16.23 17.98 -6.77
N SER A 12 17.06 16.93 -6.67
CA SER A 12 16.82 15.66 -7.36
C SER A 12 15.55 14.95 -6.86
N ILE A 13 15.27 15.01 -5.56
CA ILE A 13 14.03 14.51 -4.96
C ILE A 13 12.81 15.30 -5.48
N GLN A 14 12.88 16.63 -5.44
CA GLN A 14 11.86 17.52 -5.97
C GLN A 14 11.55 17.22 -7.44
N ASP A 15 12.58 17.04 -8.26
CA ASP A 15 12.40 16.73 -9.68
C ASP A 15 11.68 15.38 -9.88
N ILE A 16 12.02 14.34 -9.09
CA ILE A 16 11.29 13.06 -9.14
C ILE A 16 9.82 13.25 -8.80
N VAL A 17 9.50 13.99 -7.74
CA VAL A 17 8.11 14.20 -7.29
C VAL A 17 7.35 15.07 -8.29
N ASN A 18 7.99 16.11 -8.84
CA ASN A 18 7.37 17.01 -9.81
C ASN A 18 7.15 16.37 -11.18
N ASP A 19 7.91 15.33 -11.53
CA ASP A 19 7.69 14.46 -12.71
C ASP A 19 6.40 13.59 -12.57
N ASN A 20 5.61 13.76 -11.50
CA ASN A 20 4.37 13.04 -11.21
C ASN A 20 4.54 11.50 -11.26
N PRO A 21 5.37 10.93 -10.37
CA PRO A 21 5.67 9.51 -10.37
C PRO A 21 4.43 8.70 -9.97
N VAL A 22 4.41 7.42 -10.30
CA VAL A 22 3.42 6.51 -9.71
C VAL A 22 3.78 6.30 -8.24
N LEU A 23 2.84 6.61 -7.35
CA LEU A 23 3.00 6.38 -5.92
C LEU A 23 2.77 4.89 -5.62
N VAL A 24 3.66 4.26 -4.87
CA VAL A 24 3.55 2.86 -4.45
C VAL A 24 3.58 2.81 -2.92
N ILE A 25 2.42 2.61 -2.31
CA ILE A 25 2.24 2.77 -0.87
C ILE A 25 2.03 1.40 -0.22
N GLY A 26 2.90 1.05 0.73
CA GLY A 26 2.82 -0.20 1.48
C GLY A 26 2.40 0.00 2.95
N CYS A 27 2.39 -1.10 3.70
CA CYS A 27 1.83 -1.11 5.07
C CYS A 27 2.57 -0.18 6.03
N GLY A 28 3.87 0.10 5.78
CA GLY A 28 4.65 1.02 6.61
C GLY A 28 4.08 2.45 6.63
N ALA A 29 3.30 2.85 5.61
CA ALA A 29 2.61 4.14 5.60
C ALA A 29 1.40 4.19 6.55
N SER A 30 0.78 3.04 6.84
CA SER A 30 -0.41 2.93 7.69
C SER A 30 -0.08 2.66 9.17
N MET A 31 1.09 2.06 9.46
CA MET A 31 1.45 1.62 10.82
C MET A 31 1.52 2.75 11.85
N ASN A 32 1.88 3.98 11.44
CA ASN A 32 1.93 5.14 12.34
C ASN A 32 0.55 5.56 12.87
N TYR A 33 -0.53 5.08 12.24
CA TYR A 33 -1.90 5.34 12.65
C TYR A 33 -2.51 4.18 13.45
N GLY A 34 -1.67 3.27 13.96
CA GLY A 34 -2.11 2.12 14.75
C GLY A 34 -2.78 1.01 13.93
N ILE A 35 -2.70 1.07 12.59
CA ILE A 35 -3.16 0.00 11.71
C ILE A 35 -2.25 -1.23 11.90
N PRO A 36 -2.80 -2.42 12.22
CA PRO A 36 -2.00 -3.61 12.48
C PRO A 36 -1.11 -4.03 11.29
N GLY A 37 0.15 -4.33 11.58
CA GLY A 37 1.09 -4.91 10.61
C GLY A 37 0.98 -6.45 10.55
N MET A 38 1.77 -7.07 9.69
CA MET A 38 1.76 -8.54 9.51
C MET A 38 2.11 -9.32 10.80
N TRP A 39 2.93 -8.75 11.67
CA TRP A 39 3.25 -9.35 12.96
C TRP A 39 2.04 -9.36 13.90
N ASP A 40 1.33 -8.24 13.99
CA ASP A 40 0.12 -8.11 14.81
C ASP A 40 -0.98 -9.06 14.33
N LEU A 41 -1.13 -9.18 13.01
CA LEU A 41 -2.07 -10.13 12.39
C LEU A 41 -1.69 -11.59 12.72
N ALA A 42 -0.41 -11.95 12.69
CA ALA A 42 0.04 -13.28 13.08
C ALA A 42 -0.33 -13.59 14.53
N VAL A 43 -0.12 -12.64 15.45
CA VAL A 43 -0.51 -12.78 16.86
C VAL A 43 -2.01 -12.96 17.00
N ALA A 44 -2.82 -12.14 16.32
CA ALA A 44 -4.28 -12.24 16.36
C ALA A 44 -4.78 -13.58 15.82
N ILE A 45 -4.21 -14.08 14.71
CA ILE A 45 -4.53 -15.38 14.12
C ILE A 45 -4.26 -16.51 15.13
N LYS A 46 -3.09 -16.51 15.77
CA LYS A 46 -2.75 -17.53 16.79
C LYS A 46 -3.73 -17.50 17.96
N ALA A 47 -4.04 -16.31 18.49
CA ALA A 47 -4.95 -16.16 19.61
C ALA A 47 -6.36 -16.65 19.28
N ASP A 48 -6.88 -16.32 18.08
CA ASP A 48 -8.22 -16.70 17.65
C ASP A 48 -8.36 -18.22 17.50
N PHE A 49 -7.41 -18.88 16.82
CA PHE A 49 -7.43 -20.34 16.66
C PHE A 49 -7.20 -21.11 17.96
N THR A 50 -6.42 -20.55 18.89
CA THR A 50 -6.25 -21.15 20.23
C THR A 50 -7.55 -21.10 21.03
N LYS A 51 -8.26 -19.97 20.95
CA LYS A 51 -9.54 -19.79 21.66
C LYS A 51 -10.66 -20.64 21.08
N THR A 52 -10.70 -20.81 19.77
CA THR A 52 -11.74 -21.59 19.10
C THR A 52 -11.07 -22.42 18.02
N PRO A 53 -10.79 -23.72 18.25
CA PRO A 53 -10.17 -24.57 17.24
C PRO A 53 -11.10 -24.80 16.02
N PRO A 54 -10.56 -25.16 14.85
CA PRO A 54 -11.35 -25.60 13.70
C PRO A 54 -12.16 -26.86 13.98
N ILE A 55 -13.22 -27.08 13.20
CA ILE A 55 -14.11 -28.22 13.34
C ILE A 55 -13.46 -29.48 12.75
N SER A 56 -12.97 -29.37 11.50
CA SER A 56 -12.40 -30.50 10.77
C SER A 56 -10.99 -30.85 11.25
N GLU A 57 -10.67 -32.14 11.31
CA GLU A 57 -9.36 -32.62 11.78
C GLU A 57 -8.22 -32.15 10.86
N GLU A 58 -8.47 -32.10 9.56
CA GLU A 58 -7.56 -31.54 8.57
C GLU A 58 -7.24 -30.06 8.88
N SER A 59 -8.26 -29.26 9.19
CA SER A 59 -8.06 -27.85 9.55
C SER A 59 -7.35 -27.68 10.88
N LYS A 60 -7.58 -28.56 11.87
CA LYS A 60 -6.81 -28.54 13.13
C LYS A 60 -5.33 -28.81 12.88
N ASN A 61 -5.00 -29.81 12.06
CA ASN A 61 -3.62 -30.10 11.69
C ASN A 61 -2.97 -28.92 10.95
N CYS A 62 -3.69 -28.33 9.99
CA CYS A 62 -3.25 -27.13 9.29
C CYS A 62 -2.95 -25.96 10.26
N VAL A 63 -3.82 -25.72 11.23
CA VAL A 63 -3.65 -24.65 12.23
C VAL A 63 -2.48 -24.94 13.16
N ASN A 64 -2.32 -26.18 13.63
CA ASN A 64 -1.20 -26.56 14.48
C ASN A 64 0.15 -26.32 13.79
N GLU A 65 0.25 -26.67 12.51
CA GLU A 65 1.45 -26.40 11.71
C GLU A 65 1.67 -24.89 11.51
N LEU A 66 0.61 -24.14 11.22
CA LEU A 66 0.68 -22.68 11.07
C LEU A 66 1.19 -22.01 12.35
N VAL A 67 0.58 -22.33 13.49
CA VAL A 67 0.98 -21.81 14.80
C VAL A 67 2.44 -22.17 15.10
N SER A 68 2.84 -23.42 14.86
CA SER A 68 4.23 -23.86 15.07
C SER A 68 5.24 -23.05 14.23
N LYS A 69 4.95 -22.79 12.94
CA LYS A 69 5.81 -21.97 12.09
C LYS A 69 5.88 -20.53 12.57
N LEU A 70 4.76 -19.95 12.98
CA LEU A 70 4.71 -18.60 13.53
C LEU A 70 5.48 -18.50 14.87
N ASP A 71 5.42 -19.53 15.72
CA ASP A 71 6.20 -19.60 16.97
C ASP A 71 7.71 -19.74 16.71
N ALA A 72 8.09 -20.39 15.60
CA ALA A 72 9.46 -20.40 15.09
C ALA A 72 9.90 -19.06 14.45
N LYS A 73 9.13 -17.99 14.63
CA LYS A 73 9.36 -16.62 14.09
C LYS A 73 9.39 -16.55 12.56
N MET A 74 8.80 -17.52 11.87
CA MET A 74 8.55 -17.40 10.44
C MET A 74 7.53 -16.29 10.19
N GLY A 75 7.73 -15.47 9.15
CA GLY A 75 6.78 -14.44 8.76
C GLY A 75 5.44 -15.05 8.35
N LEU A 76 4.33 -14.32 8.58
CA LEU A 76 2.97 -14.81 8.28
C LEU A 76 2.80 -15.26 6.82
N GLU A 77 3.34 -14.48 5.88
CA GLU A 77 3.26 -14.82 4.46
C GLU A 77 4.02 -16.11 4.13
N ASP A 78 5.26 -16.26 4.60
CA ASP A 78 6.05 -17.48 4.37
C ASP A 78 5.44 -18.71 5.07
N ALA A 79 4.89 -18.53 6.27
CA ALA A 79 4.20 -19.59 7.00
C ALA A 79 2.97 -20.08 6.24
N MET A 80 2.12 -19.15 5.77
CA MET A 80 0.93 -19.50 4.98
C MET A 80 1.24 -19.96 3.55
N LEU A 81 2.39 -19.58 2.97
CA LEU A 81 2.83 -20.08 1.66
C LEU A 81 3.38 -21.50 1.75
N SER A 82 4.01 -21.84 2.86
CA SER A 82 4.56 -23.18 3.10
C SER A 82 3.51 -24.19 3.57
N ILE A 83 2.28 -23.75 3.81
CA ILE A 83 1.14 -24.59 4.21
C ILE A 83 0.05 -24.43 3.15
N LYS A 84 -0.54 -25.53 2.70
CA LYS A 84 -1.79 -25.47 1.93
C LYS A 84 -2.94 -25.38 2.92
N CYS A 85 -3.36 -24.15 3.25
CA CYS A 85 -4.46 -23.96 4.19
C CYS A 85 -5.78 -24.49 3.62
N THR A 86 -6.63 -25.05 4.49
CA THR A 86 -7.98 -25.46 4.09
C THR A 86 -8.86 -24.22 3.89
N GLY A 87 -9.93 -24.36 3.10
CA GLY A 87 -10.89 -23.27 2.91
C GLY A 87 -11.55 -22.80 4.22
N GLU A 88 -11.70 -23.68 5.21
CA GLU A 88 -12.19 -23.31 6.56
C GLU A 88 -11.22 -22.33 7.24
N VAL A 89 -9.94 -22.67 7.27
CA VAL A 89 -8.88 -21.87 7.89
C VAL A 89 -8.72 -20.53 7.18
N GLU A 90 -8.71 -20.53 5.86
CA GLU A 90 -8.55 -19.30 5.08
C GLU A 90 -9.72 -18.33 5.23
N ASN A 91 -10.96 -18.83 5.11
CA ASN A 91 -12.15 -17.99 5.30
C ASN A 91 -12.16 -17.37 6.71
N ARG A 92 -11.62 -18.07 7.70
CA ARG A 92 -11.51 -17.57 9.06
C ARG A 92 -10.38 -16.54 9.21
N ILE A 93 -9.19 -16.79 8.66
CA ILE A 93 -8.09 -15.82 8.64
C ILE A 93 -8.53 -14.51 8.00
N LEU A 94 -9.26 -14.59 6.89
CA LEU A 94 -9.80 -13.42 6.20
C LEU A 94 -10.71 -12.58 7.13
N LYS A 95 -11.60 -13.22 7.89
CA LYS A 95 -12.43 -12.54 8.90
C LYS A 95 -11.61 -11.95 10.03
N ILE A 96 -10.59 -12.67 10.52
CA ILE A 96 -9.68 -12.17 11.56
C ILE A 96 -8.97 -10.91 11.06
N VAL A 97 -8.34 -10.95 9.89
CA VAL A 97 -7.62 -9.81 9.30
C VAL A 97 -8.53 -8.60 9.18
N TRP A 98 -9.72 -8.77 8.62
CA TRP A 98 -10.69 -7.68 8.50
C TRP A 98 -11.09 -7.10 9.86
N ASN A 99 -11.41 -7.95 10.84
CA ASN A 99 -11.82 -7.53 12.19
C ASN A 99 -10.68 -6.90 13.00
N GLN A 100 -9.42 -7.18 12.69
CA GLN A 100 -8.27 -6.52 13.31
C GLN A 100 -8.04 -5.12 12.73
N ILE A 101 -8.20 -4.95 11.42
CA ILE A 101 -7.85 -3.71 10.72
C ILE A 101 -9.02 -2.72 10.73
N LYS A 102 -10.25 -3.16 10.45
CA LYS A 102 -11.39 -2.23 10.26
C LYS A 102 -11.67 -1.32 11.46
N PRO A 103 -11.60 -1.77 12.72
CA PRO A 103 -11.79 -0.86 13.85
C PRO A 103 -10.75 0.27 13.88
N LYS A 104 -9.48 -0.03 13.56
CA LYS A 104 -8.40 0.96 13.52
C LYS A 104 -8.52 1.89 12.32
N ASP A 105 -8.90 1.37 11.15
CA ASP A 105 -9.26 2.16 9.98
C ASP A 105 -10.38 3.18 10.29
N ASN A 106 -11.43 2.73 10.98
CA ASN A 106 -12.52 3.60 11.43
C ASN A 106 -12.08 4.65 12.46
N GLU A 107 -11.19 4.31 13.41
CA GLU A 107 -10.61 5.29 14.34
C GLU A 107 -9.91 6.41 13.58
N VAL A 108 -9.09 6.08 12.57
CA VAL A 108 -8.41 7.06 11.72
C VAL A 108 -9.41 7.90 10.94
N PHE A 109 -10.44 7.28 10.35
CA PHE A 109 -11.50 8.02 9.65
C PHE A 109 -12.16 9.06 10.57
N MET A 110 -12.50 8.66 11.79
CA MET A 110 -13.11 9.56 12.78
C MET A 110 -12.20 10.73 13.13
N ASP A 111 -10.89 10.49 13.31
CA ASP A 111 -9.92 11.55 13.57
C ASP A 111 -9.77 12.51 12.39
N VAL A 112 -9.82 12.01 11.15
CA VAL A 112 -9.74 12.81 9.92
C VAL A 112 -10.96 13.71 9.71
N ILE A 113 -12.18 13.21 9.98
CA ILE A 113 -13.40 14.02 9.83
C ILE A 113 -13.59 15.02 10.97
N GLN A 114 -13.03 14.75 12.15
CA GLN A 114 -13.04 15.65 13.31
C GLN A 114 -11.86 16.61 13.32
N SER A 115 -11.03 16.61 12.28
CA SER A 115 -9.81 17.43 12.16
C SER A 115 -8.84 17.24 13.33
N ARG A 116 -8.82 16.05 13.94
CA ARG A 116 -7.87 15.64 15.00
C ARG A 116 -6.57 15.09 14.42
N SER A 117 -6.61 14.62 13.17
CA SER A 117 -5.45 14.15 12.44
C SER A 117 -5.43 14.75 11.04
N CYS A 118 -4.25 15.22 10.61
CA CYS A 118 -3.97 15.55 9.23
C CYS A 118 -3.06 14.45 8.67
N LEU A 119 -3.51 13.77 7.60
CA LEU A 119 -2.69 12.77 6.94
C LEU A 119 -1.67 13.50 6.05
N PRO A 120 -0.35 13.38 6.25
CA PRO A 120 0.66 14.04 5.39
C PRO A 120 0.59 13.61 3.92
N LEU A 121 -0.06 12.48 3.65
CA LEU A 121 -0.38 12.06 2.30
C LEU A 121 -1.31 13.05 1.58
N THR A 122 -2.17 13.76 2.33
CA THR A 122 -3.01 14.85 1.82
C THR A 122 -2.15 15.96 1.22
N ASP A 123 -1.08 16.36 1.91
CA ASP A 123 -0.18 17.41 1.44
C ASP A 123 0.59 16.99 0.19
N LEU A 124 1.07 15.74 0.16
CA LEU A 124 1.71 15.17 -1.04
C LEU A 124 0.76 15.14 -2.24
N LEU A 125 -0.48 14.66 -2.04
CA LEU A 125 -1.47 14.59 -3.11
C LEU A 125 -1.86 16.00 -3.57
N THR A 126 -2.05 16.94 -2.64
CA THR A 126 -2.33 18.36 -2.94
C THR A 126 -1.21 18.94 -3.80
N HIS A 127 0.06 18.75 -3.42
CA HIS A 127 1.22 19.20 -4.20
C HIS A 127 1.25 18.63 -5.64
N LEU A 128 0.82 17.38 -5.82
CA LEU A 128 0.82 16.72 -7.13
C LEU A 128 -0.37 17.10 -8.02
N ILE A 129 -1.44 17.62 -7.42
CA ILE A 129 -2.71 17.91 -8.11
C ILE A 129 -2.83 19.40 -8.42
N TYR A 130 -2.60 20.25 -7.42
CA TYR A 130 -2.85 21.69 -7.56
C TYR A 130 -1.86 22.34 -8.53
N ASN A 131 -2.33 23.40 -9.19
CA ASN A 131 -1.60 24.15 -10.23
C ASN A 131 -1.23 23.32 -11.47
N ARG A 132 -1.88 22.17 -11.70
CA ARG A 132 -1.70 21.33 -12.88
C ARG A 132 -3.07 21.05 -13.51
N ALA A 133 -3.28 21.53 -14.73
CA ALA A 133 -4.54 21.31 -15.43
C ALA A 133 -4.78 19.81 -15.68
N ASP A 134 -6.02 19.35 -15.43
CA ASP A 134 -6.43 17.95 -15.58
C ASP A 134 -5.51 16.94 -14.86
N ALA A 135 -4.96 17.32 -13.69
CA ALA A 135 -3.99 16.52 -12.98
C ALA A 135 -4.53 15.12 -12.63
N GLY A 136 -3.76 14.09 -12.97
CA GLY A 136 -4.03 12.71 -12.59
C GLY A 136 -2.88 12.12 -11.80
N VAL A 137 -3.13 11.76 -10.54
CA VAL A 137 -2.17 11.04 -9.70
C VAL A 137 -2.57 9.56 -9.66
N ASN A 138 -1.60 8.67 -9.81
CA ASN A 138 -1.85 7.23 -9.71
C ASN A 138 -1.14 6.67 -8.47
N VAL A 139 -1.92 5.98 -7.65
CA VAL A 139 -1.47 5.37 -6.39
C VAL A 139 -1.74 3.87 -6.46
N VAL A 140 -0.69 3.07 -6.37
CA VAL A 140 -0.77 1.61 -6.28
C VAL A 140 -0.51 1.21 -4.83
N THR A 141 -1.35 0.36 -4.26
CA THR A 141 -1.17 -0.08 -2.87
C THR A 141 -1.51 -1.54 -2.66
N THR A 142 -0.76 -2.17 -1.75
CA THR A 142 -1.02 -3.50 -1.20
C THR A 142 -1.85 -3.47 0.08
N ASN A 143 -2.22 -2.29 0.56
CA ASN A 143 -2.89 -2.10 1.84
C ASN A 143 -4.39 -2.30 1.69
N TYR A 144 -5.01 -2.89 2.72
CA TYR A 144 -6.45 -3.09 2.76
C TYR A 144 -7.20 -1.86 3.29
N ASP A 145 -6.57 -1.11 4.21
CA ASP A 145 -7.13 0.09 4.84
C ASP A 145 -7.42 1.21 3.83
N CYS A 146 -8.25 2.18 4.23
CA CYS A 146 -8.75 3.25 3.37
C CYS A 146 -8.07 4.60 3.62
N LEU A 147 -6.87 4.63 4.22
CA LEU A 147 -6.16 5.88 4.56
C LEU A 147 -5.85 6.73 3.33
N ILE A 148 -5.54 6.10 2.19
CA ILE A 148 -5.24 6.81 0.93
C ILE A 148 -6.50 7.51 0.41
N GLU A 149 -7.65 6.85 0.50
CA GLU A 149 -8.95 7.38 0.14
C GLU A 149 -9.32 8.56 1.05
N TYR A 150 -9.07 8.44 2.35
CA TYR A 150 -9.31 9.54 3.31
C TYR A 150 -8.45 10.76 3.00
N ALA A 151 -7.16 10.56 2.69
CA ALA A 151 -6.26 11.63 2.29
C ALA A 151 -6.69 12.28 0.98
N ALA A 152 -6.98 11.47 -0.05
CA ALA A 152 -7.43 11.97 -1.36
C ALA A 152 -8.76 12.73 -1.26
N SER A 153 -9.67 12.30 -0.39
CA SER A 153 -10.96 12.98 -0.16
C SER A 153 -10.82 14.37 0.47
N LYS A 154 -9.62 14.74 0.96
CA LYS A 154 -9.32 16.06 1.51
C LYS A 154 -8.66 17.00 0.48
N THR A 155 -8.43 16.57 -0.77
CA THR A 155 -7.76 17.40 -1.79
C THR A 155 -8.70 17.97 -2.85
N ASP A 156 -10.02 17.85 -2.69
CA ASP A 156 -11.05 18.24 -3.69
C ASP A 156 -10.87 17.58 -5.07
N ALA A 157 -10.09 16.51 -5.14
CA ALA A 157 -9.93 15.72 -6.35
C ALA A 157 -11.01 14.64 -6.45
N TYR A 158 -11.30 14.21 -7.68
CA TYR A 158 -12.09 13.02 -7.90
C TYR A 158 -11.29 11.79 -7.42
N VAL A 159 -11.84 11.06 -6.45
CA VAL A 159 -11.23 9.82 -5.96
C VAL A 159 -11.75 8.64 -6.77
N ASN A 160 -10.86 7.93 -7.45
CA ASN A 160 -11.19 6.77 -8.28
C ASN A 160 -10.55 5.49 -7.73
N CYS A 161 -11.35 4.62 -7.11
CA CYS A 161 -10.89 3.32 -6.61
C CYS A 161 -11.23 2.15 -7.55
N GLY A 162 -11.63 2.43 -8.79
CA GLY A 162 -12.07 1.41 -9.77
C GLY A 162 -13.48 0.88 -9.53
N CYS A 163 -14.21 1.45 -8.56
CA CYS A 163 -15.62 1.18 -8.31
C CYS A 163 -16.47 2.40 -8.68
N SER A 164 -17.72 2.16 -9.08
CA SER A 164 -18.70 3.23 -9.32
C SER A 164 -18.96 4.05 -8.05
N GLN A 165 -19.03 5.37 -8.17
CA GLN A 165 -19.34 6.27 -7.06
C GLN A 165 -20.84 6.23 -6.71
N SER A 166 -21.19 5.31 -5.81
CA SER A 166 -22.54 4.97 -5.36
C SER A 166 -22.49 4.48 -3.91
N HIS A 167 -23.60 4.54 -3.19
CA HIS A 167 -23.72 3.92 -1.86
C HIS A 167 -23.43 2.40 -1.88
N ILE A 168 -23.67 1.77 -3.03
CA ILE A 168 -23.28 0.39 -3.35
C ILE A 168 -22.48 0.45 -4.65
N GLY A 169 -21.16 0.39 -4.52
CA GLY A 169 -20.24 0.48 -5.66
C GLY A 169 -20.12 -0.85 -6.40
N HIS A 170 -20.10 -0.80 -7.73
CA HIS A 170 -19.76 -1.92 -8.60
C HIS A 170 -18.34 -1.74 -9.12
N PHE A 171 -17.59 -2.84 -9.27
CA PHE A 171 -16.30 -2.75 -9.95
C PHE A 171 -16.50 -2.43 -11.43
N ILE A 172 -15.90 -1.32 -11.88
CA ILE A 172 -15.95 -0.83 -13.26
C ILE A 172 -14.55 -0.66 -13.88
N GLY A 173 -13.49 -0.98 -13.13
CA GLY A 173 -12.11 -0.86 -13.59
C GLY A 173 -11.65 0.58 -13.79
N PHE A 174 -10.63 0.75 -14.64
CA PHE A 174 -9.92 2.03 -14.83
C PHE A 174 -9.89 2.51 -16.29
N ASP A 175 -10.71 1.93 -17.17
CA ASP A 175 -10.70 2.23 -18.61
C ASP A 175 -11.00 3.71 -18.93
N ASN A 176 -11.84 4.36 -18.11
CA ASN A 176 -12.19 5.78 -18.21
C ASN A 176 -11.44 6.67 -17.20
N LYS A 177 -10.26 6.22 -16.71
CA LYS A 177 -9.47 6.99 -15.74
C LYS A 177 -9.21 8.43 -16.23
N ASN A 178 -9.28 9.39 -15.32
CA ASN A 178 -9.13 10.82 -15.56
C ASN A 178 -10.20 11.49 -16.44
N HIS A 179 -11.23 10.79 -16.94
CA HIS A 179 -12.31 11.48 -17.67
C HIS A 179 -13.00 12.52 -16.77
N LEU A 180 -13.18 12.18 -15.49
CA LEU A 180 -13.79 13.07 -14.49
C LEU A 180 -12.83 14.13 -13.95
N ALA A 181 -11.50 13.99 -14.15
CA ALA A 181 -10.53 15.05 -13.83
C ALA A 181 -10.77 16.34 -14.66
N LYS A 182 -11.44 16.21 -15.81
CA LYS A 182 -11.79 17.32 -16.71
C LYS A 182 -13.00 18.12 -16.24
N LEU A 183 -13.74 17.62 -15.25
CA LEU A 183 -14.87 18.34 -14.68
C LEU A 183 -14.33 19.41 -13.75
N LYS A 184 -14.63 20.68 -14.04
CA LYS A 184 -14.16 21.85 -13.28
C LYS A 184 -14.53 21.88 -11.80
N VAL A 185 -15.39 20.98 -11.34
CA VAL A 185 -15.75 20.83 -9.92
C VAL A 185 -14.66 20.11 -9.12
N TYR A 186 -13.75 19.41 -9.79
CA TYR A 186 -12.63 18.72 -9.17
C TYR A 186 -11.31 19.40 -9.56
N GLU A 187 -10.38 19.48 -8.61
CA GLU A 187 -9.02 19.99 -8.85
C GLU A 187 -8.14 19.00 -9.61
N GLY A 188 -8.59 17.74 -9.75
CA GLY A 188 -7.92 16.68 -10.49
C GLY A 188 -8.52 15.32 -10.19
N CYS A 189 -7.73 14.26 -10.34
CA CYS A 189 -8.13 12.89 -10.06
C CYS A 189 -7.01 12.11 -9.35
N VAL A 190 -7.38 11.35 -8.33
CA VAL A 190 -6.51 10.38 -7.66
C VAL A 190 -7.02 8.98 -7.97
N ASN A 191 -6.27 8.22 -8.77
CA ASN A 191 -6.60 6.84 -9.10
C ASN A 191 -5.88 5.88 -8.14
N ILE A 192 -6.64 5.12 -7.37
CA ILE A 192 -6.14 4.26 -6.29
C ILE A 192 -6.36 2.78 -6.68
N TYR A 193 -5.27 2.09 -6.97
CA TYR A 193 -5.25 0.68 -7.38
C TYR A 193 -4.98 -0.21 -6.16
N LYS A 194 -6.05 -0.75 -5.58
CA LYS A 194 -6.04 -1.65 -4.40
C LYS A 194 -5.84 -3.10 -4.83
N ILE A 195 -4.61 -3.48 -5.20
CA ILE A 195 -4.35 -4.78 -5.85
C ILE A 195 -4.72 -5.99 -4.97
N HIS A 196 -4.65 -5.84 -3.65
CA HIS A 196 -5.02 -6.88 -2.68
C HIS A 196 -6.43 -6.70 -2.12
N GLY A 197 -7.23 -5.84 -2.73
CA GLY A 197 -8.57 -5.51 -2.26
C GLY A 197 -8.57 -4.42 -1.21
N SER A 198 -9.78 -4.09 -0.75
CA SER A 198 -10.04 -3.07 0.26
C SER A 198 -10.95 -3.64 1.34
N LEU A 199 -10.87 -3.09 2.56
CA LEU A 199 -11.79 -3.42 3.65
C LEU A 199 -13.27 -3.14 3.28
N ASP A 200 -13.50 -2.30 2.29
CA ASP A 200 -14.82 -1.88 1.85
C ASP A 200 -15.38 -2.81 0.77
N TRP A 201 -14.58 -3.75 0.25
CA TRP A 201 -14.98 -4.63 -0.83
C TRP A 201 -15.44 -5.97 -0.27
N PHE A 202 -16.56 -6.47 -0.78
CA PHE A 202 -17.16 -7.73 -0.36
C PHE A 202 -17.67 -8.51 -1.56
N VAL A 203 -17.56 -9.83 -1.49
CA VAL A 203 -18.15 -10.76 -2.44
C VAL A 203 -19.41 -11.36 -1.81
N ASP A 204 -20.52 -11.30 -2.54
CA ASP A 204 -21.80 -11.92 -2.14
C ASP A 204 -21.86 -13.42 -2.48
N ASN A 205 -22.98 -14.08 -2.17
CA ASN A 205 -23.19 -15.51 -2.49
C ASN A 205 -23.21 -15.80 -4.00
N ASN A 206 -23.44 -14.80 -4.85
CA ASN A 206 -23.44 -14.94 -6.31
C ASN A 206 -22.03 -14.80 -6.90
N GLY A 207 -21.04 -14.51 -6.07
CA GLY A 207 -19.67 -14.26 -6.53
C GLY A 207 -19.46 -12.84 -7.05
N GLU A 208 -20.41 -11.92 -6.86
CA GLU A 208 -20.27 -10.54 -7.30
C GLU A 208 -19.52 -9.71 -6.26
N MET A 209 -18.47 -9.00 -6.70
CA MET A 209 -17.78 -8.02 -5.87
C MET A 209 -18.53 -6.69 -5.87
N ARG A 210 -18.80 -6.16 -4.68
CA ARG A 210 -19.36 -4.83 -4.45
C ARG A 210 -18.54 -4.08 -3.40
N SER A 211 -18.52 -2.75 -3.53
CA SER A 211 -17.97 -1.84 -2.52
C SER A 211 -19.09 -1.29 -1.64
N TYR A 212 -18.91 -1.44 -0.33
CA TYR A 212 -19.79 -0.92 0.72
C TYR A 212 -18.97 -0.06 1.69
N PRO A 213 -18.86 1.24 1.40
CA PRO A 213 -18.19 2.17 2.31
C PRO A 213 -18.83 2.17 3.70
N ASN A 214 -18.04 2.42 4.73
CA ASN A 214 -18.48 2.61 6.13
C ASN A 214 -19.10 1.39 6.85
N LEU A 215 -18.95 0.17 6.32
CA LEU A 215 -19.34 -1.02 7.09
C LEU A 215 -18.48 -1.18 8.35
N THR A 216 -19.15 -1.47 9.48
CA THR A 216 -18.50 -1.67 10.78
C THR A 216 -18.43 -3.13 11.21
N TYR A 217 -19.09 -4.02 10.48
CA TYR A 217 -19.04 -5.48 10.64
C TYR A 217 -19.14 -6.17 9.28
N ILE A 218 -18.72 -7.43 9.23
CA ILE A 218 -18.87 -8.29 8.04
C ILE A 218 -20.33 -8.75 7.95
N PRO A 219 -21.09 -8.40 6.90
CA PRO A 219 -22.46 -8.85 6.74
C PRO A 219 -22.55 -10.37 6.66
N ASN A 220 -23.67 -10.92 7.14
CA ASN A 220 -23.96 -12.34 6.96
C ASN A 220 -23.96 -12.67 5.46
N GLU A 221 -23.52 -13.88 5.12
CA GLU A 221 -23.51 -14.37 3.73
C GLU A 221 -22.62 -13.58 2.76
N MET A 222 -21.77 -12.69 3.27
CA MET A 222 -20.78 -11.96 2.49
C MET A 222 -19.37 -12.27 3.01
N LYS A 223 -18.39 -12.12 2.11
CA LYS A 223 -16.98 -12.32 2.44
C LYS A 223 -16.18 -11.09 2.05
N PRO A 224 -15.32 -10.55 2.92
CA PRO A 224 -14.40 -9.50 2.50
C PRO A 224 -13.59 -9.91 1.26
N CYS A 225 -13.52 -9.02 0.28
CA CYS A 225 -12.80 -9.19 -0.97
C CYS A 225 -11.37 -8.68 -0.80
N ILE A 226 -10.59 -9.37 0.02
CA ILE A 226 -9.16 -9.09 0.24
C ILE A 226 -8.31 -10.32 -0.06
N ILE A 227 -7.09 -10.09 -0.53
CA ILE A 227 -6.07 -11.11 -0.72
C ILE A 227 -5.22 -11.16 0.56
N THR A 228 -5.49 -12.15 1.41
CA THR A 228 -4.62 -12.45 2.56
C THR A 228 -3.34 -13.15 2.12
N PRO A 229 -2.26 -13.12 2.91
CA PRO A 229 -1.08 -13.94 2.66
C PRO A 229 -1.45 -15.44 2.56
N GLY A 230 -0.68 -16.23 1.80
CA GLY A 230 -0.87 -17.68 1.69
C GLY A 230 -0.92 -18.22 0.27
N THR A 231 -1.10 -19.53 0.12
CA THR A 231 -1.06 -20.23 -1.18
C THR A 231 -2.20 -19.81 -2.12
N ASN A 232 -3.41 -19.59 -1.62
CA ASN A 232 -4.54 -19.14 -2.44
C ASN A 232 -4.46 -17.66 -2.86
N LYS A 233 -3.45 -16.91 -2.41
CA LYS A 233 -3.12 -15.57 -2.94
C LYS A 233 -2.93 -15.60 -4.45
N TYR A 234 -2.28 -16.64 -4.98
CA TYR A 234 -2.07 -16.78 -6.42
C TYR A 234 -3.36 -17.09 -7.17
N GLU A 235 -4.23 -17.92 -6.61
CA GLU A 235 -5.52 -18.25 -7.22
C GLU A 235 -6.44 -17.03 -7.25
N ARG A 236 -6.60 -16.34 -6.12
CA ARG A 236 -7.41 -15.11 -6.03
C ARG A 236 -6.91 -13.98 -6.92
N ALA A 237 -5.60 -13.88 -7.13
CA ALA A 237 -5.02 -12.89 -8.05
C ALA A 237 -5.40 -13.14 -9.52
N LEU A 238 -5.89 -14.34 -9.86
CA LEU A 238 -6.38 -14.69 -11.20
C LEU A 238 -7.89 -14.42 -11.37
N GLU A 239 -8.59 -14.11 -10.28
CA GLU A 239 -10.01 -13.78 -10.26
C GLU A 239 -10.22 -12.26 -10.34
N ASP A 240 -11.33 -11.82 -10.93
CA ASP A 240 -11.72 -10.42 -10.90
C ASP A 240 -12.26 -10.05 -9.50
N PRO A 241 -11.97 -8.83 -8.99
CA PRO A 241 -11.38 -7.67 -9.67
C PRO A 241 -9.84 -7.68 -9.76
N HIS A 242 -9.16 -8.58 -9.04
CA HIS A 242 -7.71 -8.53 -8.81
C HIS A 242 -6.90 -8.72 -10.10
N ARG A 243 -7.33 -9.65 -10.97
CA ARG A 243 -6.69 -9.87 -12.26
C ARG A 243 -6.71 -8.61 -13.13
N THR A 244 -7.87 -7.97 -13.25
CA THR A 244 -8.03 -6.70 -14.00
C THR A 244 -7.17 -5.58 -13.39
N LEU A 245 -7.11 -5.49 -12.06
CA LEU A 245 -6.27 -4.53 -11.35
C LEU A 245 -4.78 -4.72 -11.64
N ILE A 246 -4.27 -5.95 -11.53
CA ILE A 246 -2.86 -6.28 -11.80
C ILE A 246 -2.51 -5.93 -13.25
N SER A 247 -3.35 -6.31 -14.22
CA SER A 247 -3.14 -5.96 -15.62
C SER A 247 -3.14 -4.44 -15.86
N SER A 248 -3.99 -3.70 -15.15
CA SER A 248 -4.06 -2.23 -15.24
C SER A 248 -2.80 -1.58 -14.65
N VAL A 249 -2.31 -2.09 -13.53
CA VAL A 249 -1.07 -1.65 -12.89
C VAL A 249 0.14 -1.95 -13.77
N ASP A 250 0.16 -3.08 -14.47
CA ASP A 250 1.25 -3.41 -15.39
C ASP A 250 1.39 -2.40 -16.53
N GLY A 251 0.25 -2.01 -17.12
CA GLY A 251 0.20 -0.93 -18.10
C GLY A 251 0.61 0.42 -17.51
N LEU A 252 0.15 0.73 -16.30
CA LEU A 252 0.52 1.96 -15.59
C LEU A 252 2.03 2.06 -15.33
N PHE A 253 2.65 0.98 -14.84
CA PHE A 253 4.09 0.94 -14.60
C PHE A 253 4.90 1.06 -15.88
N LYS A 254 4.39 0.56 -17.01
CA LYS A 254 5.05 0.76 -18.31
C LYS A 254 5.08 2.23 -18.74
N GLU A 255 4.02 3.00 -18.48
CA GLU A 255 3.90 4.40 -18.89
C GLU A 255 4.43 5.41 -17.85
N ALA A 256 4.68 4.99 -16.60
CA ALA A 256 5.14 5.86 -15.52
C ALA A 256 6.44 6.64 -15.85
N SER A 257 6.55 7.90 -15.42
CA SER A 257 7.81 8.68 -15.45
C SER A 257 8.85 8.15 -14.47
N GLY A 258 8.38 7.68 -13.32
CA GLY A 258 9.16 7.12 -12.23
C GLY A 258 8.25 6.57 -11.14
N TYR A 259 8.85 6.19 -10.02
CA TYR A 259 8.14 5.61 -8.87
C TYR A 259 8.53 6.32 -7.59
N MET A 260 7.55 6.56 -6.71
CA MET A 260 7.77 6.97 -5.33
C MET A 260 7.16 5.93 -4.40
N CYS A 261 8.01 5.16 -3.73
CA CYS A 261 7.62 4.08 -2.83
C CYS A 261 7.62 4.59 -1.37
N ILE A 262 6.46 4.55 -0.71
CA ILE A 262 6.30 5.04 0.69
C ILE A 262 5.93 3.86 1.58
N GLY A 263 6.80 3.53 2.53
CA GLY A 263 6.57 2.40 3.46
C GLY A 263 6.35 1.06 2.77
N TYR A 264 6.83 0.90 1.53
CA TYR A 264 6.68 -0.31 0.73
C TYR A 264 7.91 -1.21 0.86
N GLY A 265 7.71 -2.42 1.41
CA GLY A 265 8.80 -3.32 1.79
C GLY A 265 9.42 -4.16 0.67
N PHE A 266 8.93 -4.07 -0.58
CA PHE A 266 9.37 -4.91 -1.70
C PHE A 266 9.31 -6.42 -1.37
N ASN A 267 8.16 -6.85 -0.84
CA ASN A 267 7.83 -8.26 -0.58
C ASN A 267 6.71 -8.79 -1.49
N ASP A 268 6.09 -7.94 -2.31
CA ASP A 268 4.91 -8.35 -3.07
C ASP A 268 5.23 -8.89 -4.46
N LYS A 269 4.88 -10.15 -4.70
CA LYS A 269 5.21 -10.84 -5.96
C LYS A 269 4.30 -10.48 -7.14
N HIS A 270 3.17 -9.79 -6.93
CA HIS A 270 2.25 -9.45 -8.00
C HIS A 270 2.69 -8.21 -8.77
N ILE A 271 3.16 -7.17 -8.08
CA ILE A 271 3.50 -5.88 -8.74
C ILE A 271 4.99 -5.57 -8.76
N GLN A 272 5.77 -6.06 -7.79
CA GLN A 272 7.20 -5.74 -7.68
C GLN A 272 8.01 -6.18 -8.90
N PRO A 273 7.85 -7.40 -9.46
CA PRO A 273 8.69 -7.83 -10.58
C PRO A 273 8.59 -6.89 -11.77
N ASN A 274 7.36 -6.43 -12.11
CA ASN A 274 7.17 -5.53 -13.23
C ASN A 274 7.66 -4.10 -12.92
N LEU A 275 7.43 -3.58 -11.70
CA LEU A 275 7.99 -2.29 -11.27
C LEU A 275 9.51 -2.26 -11.46
N LEU A 276 10.20 -3.27 -10.93
CA LEU A 276 11.67 -3.38 -11.00
C LEU A 276 12.15 -3.59 -12.43
N LYS A 277 11.48 -4.45 -13.20
CA LYS A 277 11.79 -4.66 -14.62
C LYS A 277 11.74 -3.34 -15.39
N MET A 278 10.66 -2.58 -15.23
CA MET A 278 10.51 -1.28 -15.89
C MET A 278 11.54 -0.28 -15.39
N ALA A 279 11.85 -0.23 -14.09
CA ALA A 279 12.88 0.64 -13.56
C ALA A 279 14.28 0.33 -14.13
N ILE A 280 14.63 -0.96 -14.27
CA ILE A 280 15.94 -1.41 -14.74
C ILE A 280 16.06 -1.24 -16.26
N GLU A 281 15.10 -1.76 -17.03
CA GLU A 281 15.15 -1.78 -18.50
C GLU A 281 14.93 -0.39 -19.10
N ARG A 282 14.04 0.42 -18.51
CA ARG A 282 13.71 1.77 -18.99
C ARG A 282 14.40 2.89 -18.21
N LYS A 283 15.27 2.54 -17.25
CA LYS A 283 16.02 3.48 -16.39
C LYS A 283 15.12 4.48 -15.65
N LYS A 284 13.91 4.05 -15.23
CA LYS A 284 12.99 4.91 -14.46
C LYS A 284 13.55 5.18 -13.07
N LYS A 285 13.34 6.40 -12.57
CA LYS A 285 13.77 6.82 -11.23
C LYS A 285 12.92 6.10 -10.17
N ILE A 286 13.55 5.61 -9.11
CA ILE A 286 12.85 5.10 -7.91
C ILE A 286 13.23 5.99 -6.72
N LEU A 287 12.25 6.67 -6.13
CA LEU A 287 12.38 7.32 -4.84
C LEU A 287 11.75 6.42 -3.77
N ILE A 288 12.48 6.10 -2.70
CA ILE A 288 11.97 5.29 -1.58
C ILE A 288 12.00 6.14 -0.31
N VAL A 289 10.88 6.23 0.38
CA VAL A 289 10.75 6.86 1.71
C VAL A 289 10.29 5.76 2.69
N THR A 290 11.18 5.33 3.57
CA THR A 290 10.95 4.18 4.47
C THR A 290 11.68 4.36 5.78
N LYS A 291 11.17 3.81 6.89
CA LYS A 291 11.92 3.80 8.15
C LYS A 291 13.17 2.92 8.06
N ASP A 292 12.97 1.65 7.69
CA ASP A 292 14.01 0.63 7.70
C ASP A 292 14.46 0.27 6.29
N LEU A 293 15.78 0.15 6.11
CA LEU A 293 16.38 -0.35 4.87
C LEU A 293 16.45 -1.89 4.89
N THR A 294 15.42 -2.53 4.35
CA THR A 294 15.29 -4.00 4.35
C THR A 294 16.28 -4.69 3.39
N GLU A 295 16.59 -5.96 3.64
CA GLU A 295 17.42 -6.78 2.74
C GLU A 295 16.83 -6.93 1.34
N LYS A 296 15.49 -6.87 1.22
CA LYS A 296 14.81 -6.83 -0.08
C LYS A 296 15.12 -5.57 -0.84
N ILE A 297 15.06 -4.39 -0.22
CA ILE A 297 15.44 -3.13 -0.87
C ILE A 297 16.91 -3.19 -1.32
N LYS A 298 17.80 -3.73 -0.49
CA LYS A 298 19.22 -3.89 -0.84
C LYS A 298 19.42 -4.80 -2.06
N SER A 299 18.84 -5.99 -2.03
CA SER A 299 19.04 -7.02 -3.06
C SER A 299 18.28 -6.74 -4.36
N GLU A 300 17.13 -6.07 -4.30
CA GLU A 300 16.26 -5.86 -5.47
C GLU A 300 16.38 -4.47 -6.07
N VAL A 301 16.61 -3.44 -5.26
CA VAL A 301 16.71 -2.05 -5.73
C VAL A 301 18.18 -1.63 -5.82
N ILE A 302 18.91 -1.60 -4.70
CA ILE A 302 20.29 -1.08 -4.67
C ILE A 302 21.21 -1.90 -5.59
N ALA A 303 21.08 -3.22 -5.58
CA ALA A 303 21.95 -4.09 -6.37
C ALA A 303 21.62 -4.11 -7.88
N LYS A 304 20.41 -3.71 -8.30
CA LYS A 304 19.92 -3.94 -9.68
C LYS A 304 19.49 -2.65 -10.40
N ALA A 305 18.87 -1.70 -9.71
CA ALA A 305 18.38 -0.47 -10.30
C ALA A 305 19.50 0.56 -10.49
N LYS A 306 19.46 1.30 -11.60
CA LYS A 306 20.49 2.27 -11.96
C LYS A 306 20.21 3.70 -11.50
N ASN A 307 18.97 4.00 -11.12
CA ASN A 307 18.52 5.34 -10.78
C ASN A 307 17.57 5.30 -9.59
N TYR A 308 18.13 5.49 -8.40
CA TYR A 308 17.36 5.48 -7.16
C TYR A 308 17.82 6.55 -6.16
N ILE A 309 16.88 6.99 -5.32
CA ILE A 309 17.14 7.74 -4.09
C ILE A 309 16.35 7.06 -2.97
N ILE A 310 17.00 6.81 -1.84
CA ILE A 310 16.40 6.16 -0.67
C ILE A 310 16.58 7.08 0.53
N VAL A 311 15.47 7.42 1.18
CA VAL A 311 15.36 8.24 2.38
C VAL A 311 14.96 7.31 3.52
N TYR A 312 15.84 7.11 4.50
CA TYR A 312 15.61 6.18 5.61
C TYR A 312 16.18 6.64 6.94
N SER A 313 15.72 6.03 8.04
CA SER A 313 16.14 6.42 9.38
C SER A 313 17.63 6.16 9.61
N ASP A 314 18.27 7.06 10.34
CA ASP A 314 19.62 6.84 10.85
C ASP A 314 19.67 5.93 12.08
N GLY A 315 18.50 5.59 12.66
CA GLY A 315 18.34 4.85 13.91
C GLY A 315 18.20 5.75 15.15
N ALA A 316 18.23 7.07 14.98
CA ALA A 316 18.06 8.09 16.00
C ALA A 316 16.99 9.10 15.54
N ASN A 317 17.29 10.40 15.58
CA ASN A 317 16.36 11.49 15.21
C ASN A 317 16.68 12.10 13.83
N GLY A 318 17.44 11.37 13.01
CA GLY A 318 17.92 11.85 11.72
C GLY A 318 17.48 10.97 10.54
N THR A 319 18.09 11.26 9.41
CA THR A 319 17.84 10.63 8.12
C THR A 319 19.14 10.35 7.38
N LYS A 320 19.22 9.18 6.78
CA LYS A 320 20.22 8.81 5.79
C LYS A 320 19.60 8.85 4.40
N PHE A 321 20.34 9.42 3.46
CA PHE A 321 20.00 9.49 2.06
C PHE A 321 21.02 8.69 1.27
N LYS A 322 20.54 7.69 0.52
CA LYS A 322 21.35 6.91 -0.39
C LYS A 322 20.89 7.15 -1.82
N SER A 323 21.75 7.73 -2.63
CA SER A 323 21.50 7.94 -4.07
C SER A 323 22.41 7.06 -4.90
N SER A 324 21.95 6.62 -6.07
CA SER A 324 22.83 5.98 -7.07
C SER A 324 23.79 6.97 -7.74
N SER A 325 23.55 8.29 -7.62
CA SER A 325 24.41 9.35 -8.16
C SER A 325 25.54 9.79 -7.22
N GLU A 326 25.44 9.43 -5.94
CA GLU A 326 26.39 9.86 -4.90
C GLU A 326 27.25 8.67 -4.46
N ALA A 327 28.55 8.90 -4.26
CA ALA A 327 29.47 7.86 -3.83
C ALA A 327 29.24 7.43 -2.37
N ASN A 328 28.86 8.40 -1.52
CA ASN A 328 28.64 8.22 -0.08
C ASN A 328 27.19 8.53 0.29
N GLU A 329 26.74 7.95 1.40
CA GLU A 329 25.45 8.31 1.99
C GLU A 329 25.54 9.72 2.59
N ILE A 330 24.50 10.51 2.35
CA ILE A 330 24.34 11.83 2.96
C ILE A 330 23.52 11.65 4.24
N ILE A 331 23.94 12.26 5.34
CA ILE A 331 23.29 12.13 6.64
C ILE A 331 22.85 13.50 7.13
N ASP A 332 21.59 13.59 7.55
CA ASP A 332 21.03 14.70 8.32
C ASP A 332 20.66 14.18 9.70
N GLU A 333 21.40 14.60 10.74
CA GLU A 333 21.21 14.11 12.11
C GLU A 333 20.09 14.84 12.88
N THR A 334 19.41 15.79 12.23
CA THR A 334 18.50 16.73 12.90
C THR A 334 17.04 16.53 12.53
N THR A 335 16.78 15.97 11.34
CA THR A 335 15.42 15.89 10.80
C THR A 335 15.11 14.50 10.26
N GLU A 336 13.95 13.97 10.65
CA GLU A 336 13.44 12.66 10.23
C GLU A 336 12.65 12.74 8.91
N TYR A 337 13.28 13.14 7.80
CA TYR A 337 12.67 13.15 6.46
C TYR A 337 12.21 11.78 5.94
N TRP A 338 12.53 10.68 6.63
CA TRP A 338 11.94 9.37 6.35
C TRP A 338 10.47 9.27 6.82
N LYS A 339 10.01 10.20 7.67
CA LYS A 339 8.58 10.40 7.98
C LYS A 339 7.99 11.31 6.91
N LEU A 340 6.81 10.94 6.40
CA LEU A 340 6.18 11.69 5.30
C LEU A 340 5.91 13.15 5.70
N GLU A 341 5.49 13.43 6.94
CA GLU A 341 5.29 14.79 7.46
C GLU A 341 6.52 15.69 7.26
N SER A 342 7.69 15.25 7.72
CA SER A 342 8.95 15.99 7.53
C SER A 342 9.40 15.98 6.07
N PHE A 343 9.16 14.89 5.32
CA PHE A 343 9.51 14.78 3.91
C PHE A 343 8.84 15.88 3.06
N ILE A 344 7.61 16.27 3.39
CA ILE A 344 6.89 17.33 2.65
C ILE A 344 7.71 18.63 2.58
N SER A 345 8.48 18.96 3.61
CA SER A 345 9.34 20.16 3.60
C SER A 345 10.46 20.14 2.56
N ILE A 346 10.79 18.97 1.99
CA ILE A 346 11.75 18.87 0.87
C ILE A 346 11.10 19.33 -0.44
N ILE A 347 9.79 19.10 -0.60
CA ILE A 347 9.10 19.27 -1.90
C ILE A 347 8.28 20.56 -2.03
N GLN A 348 8.01 21.24 -0.91
CA GLN A 348 7.30 22.52 -0.87
C GLN A 348 8.17 23.71 -1.23
#